data_AF-A0A0L0VB35-F1
#
_entry.id   AF-A0A0L0VB35-F1
#
_cell.length_a   1.000
_cell.length_b   1.000
_cell.length_c   1.000
_cell.angle_alpha   90.00
_cell.angle_beta   90.00
_cell.angle_gamma   90.00
#
_symmetry.space_group_name_H-M   'P 1'
#
loop_
_entity.id
_entity.type
_entity.pdbx_description
1 polymer ?
#
loop_
_entity_poly.entity_id
_entity_poly.type
_entity_poly.pdbx_seq_one_letter_code
_entity_poly.pdbx_strand_id
1 'polypeptide(L)'
;MTSTRAPNHPVNISGCFETLDASVPDSVRANQYGNVSTPSCFPCAGFSGNKAEDIELTLITNTALNYNLLQPNSIYFLAGRLLAPNEGSTPVLTYQQTSAVRVTAAGPAAPDFANKAIVVGLGLVVKRQEIVSDAEDGLRNLHVTVQHSDWDAVVS
;
A
#
# COMPACT_ATOMS: atom_id res chain seq x y z
N MET A 1 -20.75 13.90 -25.40
CA MET A 1 -20.41 14.80 -24.29
C MET A 1 -19.27 14.14 -23.55
N THR A 2 -18.08 14.73 -23.58
CA THR A 2 -16.92 14.24 -22.81
C THR A 2 -17.21 14.48 -21.34
N SER A 3 -17.51 13.40 -20.62
CA SER A 3 -17.57 13.41 -19.15
C SER A 3 -16.24 13.96 -18.64
N THR A 4 -16.27 15.14 -18.01
CA THR A 4 -15.15 15.64 -17.20
C THR A 4 -14.98 14.68 -16.02
N ARG A 5 -14.16 13.63 -16.21
CA ARG A 5 -13.87 12.63 -15.18
C ARG A 5 -13.15 13.33 -14.01
N ALA A 6 -13.54 13.01 -12.79
CA ALA A 6 -12.92 13.58 -11.60
C ALA A 6 -11.41 13.26 -11.59
N PRO A 7 -10.55 14.19 -11.17
CA PRO A 7 -9.11 13.97 -11.10
C PRO A 7 -8.75 12.83 -10.14
N ASN A 8 -7.65 12.13 -10.43
CA ASN A 8 -7.12 11.05 -9.61
C ASN A 8 -6.88 11.52 -8.15
N HIS A 9 -7.38 10.78 -7.15
CA HIS A 9 -7.37 11.22 -5.75
C HIS A 9 -6.68 10.23 -4.80
N PRO A 10 -5.33 10.17 -4.75
CA PRO A 10 -4.57 9.20 -3.96
C PRO A 10 -5.11 9.05 -2.55
N VAL A 11 -5.23 7.80 -2.07
CA VAL A 11 -5.62 7.55 -0.69
C VAL A 11 -4.38 7.67 0.18
N ASN A 12 -4.53 8.24 1.36
CA ASN A 12 -3.45 8.24 2.32
C ASN A 12 -3.43 6.87 3.00
N ILE A 13 -2.25 6.27 3.10
CA ILE A 13 -2.05 5.01 3.81
C ILE A 13 -0.92 5.18 4.81
N SER A 14 -1.05 4.54 5.96
CA SER A 14 0.05 4.34 6.90
C SER A 14 0.03 2.93 7.48
N GLY A 15 1.20 2.36 7.72
CA GLY A 15 1.33 0.99 8.20
C GLY A 15 2.74 0.45 8.08
N CYS A 16 2.88 -0.84 8.37
CA CYS A 16 4.12 -1.59 8.19
C CYS A 16 4.14 -2.26 6.80
N PHE A 17 5.24 -2.10 6.09
CA PHE A 17 5.48 -2.68 4.77
C PHE A 17 6.79 -3.46 4.80
N GLU A 18 6.77 -4.66 4.23
CA GLU A 18 7.93 -5.51 4.08
C GLU A 18 8.57 -5.27 2.71
N THR A 19 9.88 -5.05 2.69
CA THR A 19 10.66 -4.94 1.45
C THR A 19 11.05 -6.33 0.96
N LEU A 20 10.70 -6.65 -0.28
CA LEU A 20 10.95 -7.97 -0.87
C LEU A 20 12.32 -8.06 -1.54
N ASP A 21 12.81 -6.96 -2.12
CA ASP A 21 14.09 -6.92 -2.83
C ASP A 21 14.79 -5.56 -2.66
N ALA A 22 15.98 -5.43 -3.24
CA ALA A 22 16.76 -4.23 -3.25
C ALA A 22 16.00 -3.06 -3.91
N SER A 23 16.24 -1.87 -3.37
CA SER A 23 15.72 -0.63 -3.93
C SER A 23 16.45 -0.27 -5.23
N VAL A 24 15.71 0.03 -6.31
CA VAL A 24 16.24 0.28 -7.65
C VAL A 24 15.97 1.73 -8.07
N PRO A 25 17.00 2.51 -8.44
CA PRO A 25 16.82 3.84 -9.04
C PRO A 25 16.23 3.79 -10.46
N ASP A 26 15.28 4.68 -10.78
CA ASP A 26 14.54 4.65 -12.06
C ASP A 26 15.39 5.04 -13.31
N SER A 27 16.49 5.79 -13.17
CA SER A 27 17.50 5.98 -14.24
C SER A 27 18.75 6.72 -13.74
N VAL A 28 19.93 6.24 -14.14
CA VAL A 28 21.23 6.65 -13.59
C VAL A 28 22.15 7.15 -14.70
N ARG A 29 22.26 8.47 -14.86
CA ARG A 29 23.52 9.09 -15.27
C ARG A 29 23.75 10.35 -14.45
N ALA A 30 24.82 10.35 -13.66
CA ALA A 30 25.39 11.48 -12.93
C ALA A 30 24.55 12.19 -11.84
N ASN A 31 23.32 11.76 -11.55
CA ASN A 31 22.51 12.37 -10.49
C ASN A 31 22.78 11.73 -9.12
N GLN A 32 22.88 12.57 -8.09
CA GLN A 32 23.00 12.11 -6.69
C GLN A 32 21.65 11.82 -6.03
N TYR A 33 20.57 12.37 -6.60
CA TYR A 33 19.19 12.25 -6.11
C TYR A 33 18.28 11.78 -7.25
N GLY A 34 17.24 11.03 -6.91
CA GLY A 34 16.25 10.58 -7.88
C GLY A 34 15.17 9.73 -7.25
N ASN A 35 14.25 9.28 -8.11
CA ASN A 35 13.24 8.32 -7.71
C ASN A 35 13.86 6.94 -7.56
N VAL A 36 13.45 6.27 -6.50
CA VAL A 36 13.85 4.93 -6.13
C VAL A 36 12.58 4.13 -5.92
N SER A 37 12.53 2.97 -6.56
CA SER A 37 11.44 2.02 -6.50
C SER A 37 11.89 0.80 -5.70
N THR A 38 11.09 0.37 -4.73
CA THR A 38 11.36 -0.81 -3.90
C THR A 38 10.18 -1.76 -3.96
N PRO A 39 10.37 -3.00 -4.47
CA PRO A 39 9.34 -4.04 -4.39
C PRO A 39 9.01 -4.36 -2.94
N SER A 40 7.73 -4.40 -2.61
CA SER A 40 7.28 -4.57 -1.22
C SER A 40 5.92 -5.25 -1.13
N CYS A 41 5.55 -5.67 0.05
CA CYS A 41 4.21 -6.15 0.35
C CYS A 41 3.74 -5.63 1.72
N PHE A 42 2.44 -5.79 1.97
CA PHE A 42 1.90 -5.70 3.32
C PHE A 42 0.94 -6.87 3.58
N PRO A 43 0.94 -7.41 4.81
CA PRO A 43 0.12 -8.58 5.13
C PRO A 43 -1.35 -8.20 5.31
N CYS A 44 -2.23 -8.91 4.61
CA CYS A 44 -3.68 -8.80 4.72
C CYS A 44 -4.27 -10.16 5.06
N ALA A 45 -4.74 -10.34 6.30
CA ALA A 45 -5.30 -11.61 6.75
C ALA A 45 -6.75 -11.86 6.27
N GLY A 46 -7.30 -10.92 5.50
CA GLY A 46 -8.73 -10.81 5.22
C GLY A 46 -9.57 -10.57 6.48
N PHE A 47 -10.89 -10.54 6.31
CA PHE A 47 -11.83 -10.32 7.43
C PHE A 47 -11.76 -11.41 8.51
N SER A 48 -11.73 -12.67 8.09
CA SER A 48 -11.76 -13.82 8.99
C SER A 48 -10.41 -14.10 9.66
N GLY A 49 -9.35 -13.36 9.32
CA GLY A 49 -7.99 -13.63 9.79
C GLY A 49 -7.35 -14.90 9.21
N ASN A 50 -8.06 -15.62 8.34
CA ASN A 50 -7.69 -16.97 7.90
C ASN A 50 -7.02 -16.99 6.52
N LYS A 51 -6.87 -15.84 5.86
CA LYS A 51 -6.27 -15.72 4.53
C LYS A 51 -4.89 -15.12 4.68
N ALA A 52 -3.81 -15.87 4.58
CA ALA A 52 -2.48 -15.28 4.51
C ALA A 52 -2.24 -14.74 3.08
N GLU A 53 -2.80 -13.57 2.77
CA GLU A 53 -2.60 -12.90 1.48
C GLU A 53 -1.73 -11.65 1.68
N ASP A 54 -0.48 -11.74 1.24
CA ASP A 54 0.39 -10.57 1.16
C ASP A 54 0.03 -9.78 -0.09
N ILE A 55 -0.31 -8.51 0.08
CA ILE A 55 -0.63 -7.62 -1.04
C ILE A 55 0.66 -6.97 -1.50
N GLU A 56 1.12 -7.34 -2.69
CA GLU A 56 2.29 -6.74 -3.33
C GLU A 56 2.01 -5.31 -3.79
N LEU A 57 3.00 -4.44 -3.61
CA LEU A 57 3.01 -3.06 -4.07
C LEU A 57 4.43 -2.57 -4.33
N THR A 58 4.55 -1.46 -5.05
CA THR A 58 5.83 -0.77 -5.26
C THR A 58 5.89 0.46 -4.36
N LEU A 59 6.86 0.51 -3.45
CA LEU A 59 7.19 1.72 -2.70
C LEU A 59 8.03 2.63 -3.58
N ILE A 60 7.65 3.91 -3.69
CA ILE A 60 8.42 4.91 -4.43
C ILE A 60 8.76 6.09 -3.52
N THR A 61 10.01 6.53 -3.57
CA THR A 61 10.43 7.77 -2.93
C THR A 61 11.45 8.51 -3.76
N ASN A 62 11.61 9.80 -3.50
CA ASN A 62 12.72 10.59 -4.03
C ASN A 62 13.79 10.74 -2.95
N THR A 63 15.00 10.23 -3.22
CA THR A 63 16.07 10.21 -2.22
C THR A 63 17.46 10.17 -2.85
N ALA A 64 18.49 10.23 -2.01
CA ALA A 64 19.88 10.07 -2.41
C ALA A 64 20.15 8.61 -2.81
N LEU A 65 20.63 8.40 -4.05
CA LEU A 65 20.64 7.08 -4.71
C LEU A 65 21.60 6.05 -4.08
N ASN A 66 22.55 6.47 -3.23
CA ASN A 66 23.61 5.61 -2.71
C ASN A 66 23.58 5.34 -1.20
N TYR A 67 22.72 6.01 -0.43
CA TYR A 67 22.83 5.99 1.04
C TYR A 67 21.51 5.79 1.78
N ASN A 68 20.39 6.21 1.19
CA ASN A 68 19.09 6.23 1.86
C ASN A 68 18.13 5.19 1.26
N LEU A 69 18.67 4.08 0.77
CA LEU A 69 17.86 3.00 0.20
C LEU A 69 17.26 2.14 1.31
N LEU A 70 16.04 1.65 1.09
CA LEU A 70 15.47 0.65 1.98
C LEU A 70 16.25 -0.65 1.83
N GLN A 71 16.59 -1.26 2.96
CA GLN A 71 17.25 -2.57 2.99
C GLN A 71 16.24 -3.67 2.64
N PRO A 72 16.62 -4.67 1.83
CA PRO A 72 15.77 -5.84 1.56
C PRO A 72 15.47 -6.64 2.83
N ASN A 73 14.42 -7.46 2.79
CA ASN A 73 13.98 -8.33 3.90
C ASN A 73 13.86 -7.56 5.23
N SER A 74 13.27 -6.37 5.19
CA SER A 74 13.08 -5.50 6.35
C SER A 74 11.69 -4.91 6.36
N ILE A 75 11.17 -4.68 7.55
CA ILE A 75 9.86 -4.08 7.76
C ILE A 75 10.04 -2.60 8.12
N TYR A 76 9.37 -1.73 7.37
CA TYR A 76 9.35 -0.29 7.60
C TYR A 76 7.95 0.18 7.91
N PHE A 77 7.83 1.04 8.93
CA PHE A 77 6.65 1.85 9.10
C PHE A 77 6.74 3.05 8.16
N LEU A 78 5.72 3.21 7.31
CA LEU A 78 5.65 4.26 6.29
C LEU A 78 4.28 4.90 6.31
N ALA A 79 4.24 6.18 5.95
CA ALA A 79 3.03 6.90 5.61
C ALA A 79 3.21 7.55 4.25
N GLY A 80 2.18 7.47 3.41
CA GLY A 80 2.28 7.90 2.03
C GLY A 80 0.95 7.95 1.31
N ARG A 81 1.05 8.09 0.00
CA ARG A 81 -0.08 8.10 -0.93
C ARG A 81 -0.08 6.82 -1.74
N LEU A 82 -1.15 6.04 -1.62
CA LEU A 82 -1.38 4.84 -2.39
C LEU A 82 -2.20 5.16 -3.64
N LEU A 83 -1.73 4.64 -4.76
CA LEU A 83 -2.39 4.61 -6.05
C LEU A 83 -2.57 3.14 -6.43
N ALA A 84 -3.82 2.70 -6.56
CA ALA A 84 -4.17 1.35 -6.99
C ALA A 84 -4.88 1.43 -8.34
N PRO A 85 -4.20 1.13 -9.46
CA PRO A 85 -4.80 1.23 -10.80
C PRO A 85 -5.93 0.20 -11.00
N ASN A 86 -6.89 0.54 -11.86
CA ASN A 86 -8.06 -0.32 -12.10
C ASN A 86 -7.72 -1.53 -12.99
N GLU A 87 -6.67 -1.41 -13.81
CA GLU A 87 -6.22 -2.42 -14.78
C GLU A 87 -5.48 -3.62 -14.14
N GLY A 88 -5.49 -3.71 -12.80
CA GLY A 88 -4.88 -4.80 -12.05
C GLY A 88 -3.35 -4.76 -11.96
N SER A 89 -2.72 -3.66 -12.41
CA SER A 89 -1.29 -3.46 -12.19
C SER A 89 -0.96 -3.26 -10.72
N THR A 90 0.26 -3.59 -10.34
CA THR A 90 0.77 -3.45 -8.96
C THR A 90 0.54 -2.05 -8.41
N PRO A 91 -0.12 -1.91 -7.23
CA PRO A 91 -0.30 -0.63 -6.58
C PRO A 91 1.03 0.07 -6.30
N VAL A 92 1.01 1.39 -6.31
CA VAL A 92 2.18 2.23 -6.06
C VAL A 92 1.93 3.08 -4.82
N LEU A 93 2.84 3.03 -3.85
CA LEU A 93 2.80 3.84 -2.65
C LEU A 93 3.97 4.83 -2.68
N THR A 94 3.67 6.12 -2.83
CA THR A 94 4.67 7.18 -2.74
C THR A 94 4.81 7.65 -1.30
N TYR A 95 6.01 7.58 -0.73
CA TYR A 95 6.30 7.98 0.65
C TYR A 95 7.43 9.01 0.74
N GLN A 96 7.49 9.71 1.87
CA GLN A 96 8.59 10.63 2.17
C GLN A 96 9.71 9.87 2.88
N GLN A 97 10.93 9.92 2.33
CA GLN A 97 12.07 9.20 2.92
C GLN A 97 12.32 9.55 4.39
N THR A 98 12.16 10.81 4.79
CA THR A 98 12.37 11.26 6.18
C THR A 98 11.35 10.70 7.18
N SER A 99 10.25 10.13 6.70
CA SER A 99 9.21 9.50 7.52
C SER A 99 9.41 7.99 7.69
N ALA A 100 10.37 7.39 6.98
CA ALA A 100 10.61 5.97 7.01
C ALA A 100 11.30 5.55 8.31
N VAL A 101 10.65 4.63 9.04
CA VAL A 101 11.20 4.05 10.28
C VAL A 101 11.36 2.55 10.07
N ARG A 102 12.61 2.06 10.13
CA ARG A 102 12.87 0.62 10.13
C ARG A 102 12.42 0.04 11.47
N VAL A 103 11.48 -0.90 11.43
CA VAL A 103 10.92 -1.55 12.63
C VAL A 103 11.76 -2.76 12.99
N THR A 104 11.95 -3.69 12.05
CA THR A 104 12.68 -4.94 12.26
C THR A 104 13.15 -5.54 10.93
N ALA A 105 13.97 -6.59 10.99
CA ALA A 105 14.14 -7.49 9.86
C ALA A 105 12.86 -8.33 9.66
N ALA A 106 12.55 -8.65 8.40
CA ALA A 106 11.48 -9.57 8.05
C ALA A 106 11.87 -11.02 8.40
N GLY A 107 10.87 -11.89 8.52
CA GLY A 107 11.05 -13.32 8.80
C GLY A 107 10.22 -13.83 9.98
N PRO A 108 10.44 -15.09 10.39
CA PRO A 108 9.56 -15.80 11.34
C PRO A 108 9.47 -15.18 12.74
N ALA A 109 10.45 -14.36 13.12
CA ALA A 109 10.49 -13.68 14.41
C ALA A 109 9.88 -12.26 14.36
N ALA A 110 9.44 -11.80 13.18
CA ALA A 110 8.83 -10.49 13.03
C ALA A 110 7.47 -10.45 13.77
N PRO A 111 7.10 -9.30 14.37
CA PRO A 111 5.77 -9.13 14.92
C PRO A 111 4.70 -9.28 13.85
N ASP A 112 3.52 -9.76 14.25
CA ASP A 112 2.37 -9.82 13.34
C ASP A 112 1.83 -8.41 13.06
N PHE A 113 1.83 -8.02 11.79
CA PHE A 113 1.29 -6.77 11.28
C PHE A 113 0.07 -6.95 10.38
N ALA A 114 -0.47 -8.17 10.28
CA ALA A 114 -1.61 -8.45 9.42
C ALA A 114 -2.82 -7.58 9.79
N ASN A 115 -3.44 -6.98 8.78
CA ASN A 115 -4.58 -6.07 8.92
C ASN A 115 -4.32 -4.82 9.80
N LYS A 116 -3.05 -4.42 10.01
CA LYS A 116 -2.68 -3.25 10.84
C LYS A 116 -2.33 -1.99 10.02
N ALA A 117 -2.86 -1.87 8.82
CA ALA A 117 -2.73 -0.67 7.98
C ALA A 117 -3.94 0.27 8.14
N ILE A 118 -3.69 1.57 8.12
CA ILE A 118 -4.70 2.62 8.15
C ILE A 118 -4.78 3.23 6.76
N VAL A 119 -5.99 3.24 6.17
CA VAL A 119 -6.26 3.88 4.88
C VAL A 119 -7.29 4.98 5.07
N VAL A 120 -6.99 6.18 4.59
CA VAL A 120 -7.85 7.36 4.65
C VAL A 120 -8.04 7.90 3.24
N GLY A 121 -9.27 7.87 2.74
CA GLY A 121 -9.62 8.34 1.41
C GLY A 121 -11.10 8.60 1.25
N LEU A 122 -11.45 9.26 0.14
CA LEU A 122 -12.85 9.48 -0.27
C LEU A 122 -13.28 8.36 -1.21
N GLY A 123 -14.49 7.85 -1.03
CA GLY A 123 -15.08 6.85 -1.92
C GLY A 123 -16.59 6.76 -1.78
N LEU A 124 -17.22 6.14 -2.77
CA LEU A 124 -18.65 5.88 -2.81
C LEU A 124 -18.94 4.50 -2.21
N VAL A 125 -19.84 4.44 -1.24
CA VAL A 125 -20.34 3.14 -0.75
C VAL A 125 -21.21 2.50 -1.82
N VAL A 126 -20.78 1.35 -2.35
CA VAL A 126 -21.50 0.61 -3.40
C VAL A 126 -22.22 -0.63 -2.88
N LYS A 127 -21.77 -1.17 -1.75
CA LYS A 127 -22.42 -2.31 -1.11
C LYS A 127 -22.33 -2.18 0.41
N ARG A 128 -23.41 -2.58 1.08
CA ARG A 128 -23.49 -2.67 2.53
C ARG A 128 -24.11 -4.02 2.89
N GLN A 129 -23.48 -4.79 3.76
CA GLN A 129 -23.96 -6.09 4.21
C GLN A 129 -23.60 -6.32 5.68
N GLU A 130 -24.52 -6.85 6.45
CA GLU A 130 -24.24 -7.31 7.81
C GLU A 130 -23.81 -8.78 7.74
N ILE A 131 -22.65 -9.09 8.33
CA ILE A 131 -22.07 -10.43 8.35
C ILE A 131 -21.95 -10.85 9.81
N VAL A 132 -22.52 -12.00 10.15
CA VAL A 132 -22.34 -12.63 11.45
C VAL A 132 -21.01 -13.37 11.40
N SER A 133 -20.10 -13.06 12.32
CA SER A 133 -18.85 -13.82 12.44
C SER A 133 -19.15 -15.24 12.91
N ASP A 134 -18.46 -16.23 12.34
CA ASP A 134 -18.52 -17.64 12.81
C ASP A 134 -17.90 -17.85 14.20
N ALA A 135 -17.32 -16.80 14.80
CA ALA A 135 -16.90 -16.83 16.21
C ALA A 135 -18.13 -16.95 17.12
N GLU A 136 -18.05 -17.81 18.15
CA GLU A 136 -19.14 -18.23 19.04
C GLU A 136 -19.91 -17.07 19.71
N ASP A 137 -19.38 -15.84 19.66
CA ASP A 137 -19.96 -14.64 20.28
C ASP A 137 -21.10 -13.98 19.48
N GLY A 138 -21.44 -14.47 18.28
CA GLY A 138 -22.57 -13.94 17.49
C GLY A 138 -22.40 -12.47 17.07
N LEU A 139 -21.15 -12.00 17.03
CA LEU A 139 -20.78 -10.62 16.70
C LEU A 139 -21.22 -10.28 15.26
N ARG A 140 -21.97 -9.19 15.14
CA ARG A 140 -22.46 -8.69 13.85
C ARG A 140 -21.54 -7.59 13.36
N ASN A 141 -20.86 -7.84 12.25
CA ASN A 141 -19.95 -6.90 11.62
C ASN A 141 -20.61 -6.26 10.39
N LEU A 142 -20.46 -4.95 10.25
CA LEU A 142 -20.94 -4.24 9.07
C LEU A 142 -19.85 -4.23 8.00
N HIS A 143 -20.09 -4.93 6.90
CA HIS A 143 -19.26 -4.87 5.72
C HIS A 143 -19.75 -3.75 4.80
N VAL A 144 -18.84 -2.84 4.47
CA VAL A 144 -19.04 -1.76 3.51
C VAL A 144 -18.02 -1.91 2.40
N THR A 145 -18.49 -2.11 1.16
CA THR A 145 -17.63 -2.03 -0.02
C THR A 145 -17.66 -0.61 -0.53
N VAL A 146 -16.48 0.01 -0.58
CA VAL A 146 -16.30 1.38 -1.05
C VAL A 146 -15.61 1.33 -2.41
N GLN A 147 -16.25 1.92 -3.41
CA GLN A 147 -15.64 2.18 -4.71
C GLN A 147 -14.97 3.55 -4.67
N HIS A 148 -13.68 3.60 -5.00
CA HIS A 148 -12.97 4.86 -5.20
C HIS A 148 -13.14 5.33 -6.66
N SER A 149 -13.08 6.65 -6.89
CA SER A 149 -13.13 7.20 -8.25
C SER A 149 -11.96 6.69 -9.08
N ASP A 150 -12.22 6.43 -10.37
CA ASP A 150 -11.27 5.80 -11.27
C ASP A 150 -9.91 6.52 -11.32
N TRP A 151 -8.86 5.70 -11.28
CA TRP A 151 -7.48 6.15 -11.07
C TRP A 151 -6.68 6.32 -12.35
N ASP A 152 -7.12 5.69 -13.44
CA ASP A 152 -6.45 5.78 -14.72
C ASP A 152 -6.97 6.98 -15.53
N ALA A 153 -6.06 7.86 -15.93
CA ALA A 153 -6.35 8.75 -17.04
C ALA A 153 -6.43 7.86 -18.28
N VAL A 154 -7.61 7.78 -18.93
CA VAL A 154 -7.72 7.07 -20.19
C VAL A 154 -6.73 7.72 -21.16
N VAL A 155 -5.76 6.94 -21.65
CA VAL A 155 -4.96 7.34 -22.81
C VAL A 155 -5.94 7.40 -23.98
N SER A 156 -6.29 8.61 -24.40
CA SER A 156 -7.04 8.86 -25.63
C SER A 156 -6.18 8.63 -26.85
#